data_AF-A0A971B0I3-F1
#
_entry.id   AF-A0A971B0I3-F1
#
_cell.length_a   1.000
_cell.length_b   1.000
_cell.length_c   1.000
_cell.angle_alpha   90.00
_cell.angle_beta   90.00
_cell.angle_gamma   90.00
#
_symmetry.space_group_name_H-M   'P 1'
#
loop_
_entity.id
_entity.type
_entity.pdbx_description
1 polymer ?
#
loop_
_entity_poly.entity_id
_entity_poly.type
_entity_poly.pdbx_seq_one_letter_code
_entity_poly.pdbx_strand_id
1 'polypeptide(L)'
;MRMPFGKHRGKLLETIPHDYLLWVLDNCDNLSPTVRNEVQRILGIGRHSYTPPQTPLAVSTVNEWYRRLAREFHPDLGGSHEAMKAVNRGRELMLELVK
;
A
#
# COMPACT_ATOMS: atom_id res chain seq x y z
N MET A 1 2.23 -10.66 -17.23
CA MET A 1 2.52 -9.35 -16.59
C MET A 1 3.98 -9.30 -16.13
N ARG A 2 4.59 -8.11 -15.98
CA ARG A 2 5.95 -7.94 -15.43
C ARG A 2 5.90 -7.41 -14.00
N MET A 3 6.85 -7.82 -13.17
CA MET A 3 7.01 -7.35 -11.80
C MET A 3 7.36 -5.84 -11.79
N PRO A 4 6.57 -4.99 -11.10
CA PRO A 4 6.80 -3.54 -11.15
C PRO A 4 7.92 -3.05 -10.23
N PHE A 5 8.30 -3.82 -9.19
CA PHE A 5 9.27 -3.39 -8.17
C PHE A 5 10.16 -4.54 -7.65
N GLY A 6 11.09 -4.19 -6.76
CA GLY A 6 11.94 -5.16 -6.05
C GLY A 6 13.01 -5.83 -6.91
N LYS A 7 13.61 -6.90 -6.37
CA LYS A 7 14.75 -7.63 -6.96
C LYS A 7 14.47 -8.19 -8.35
N HIS A 8 13.20 -8.50 -8.65
CA HIS A 8 12.77 -9.07 -9.91
C HIS A 8 12.09 -8.05 -10.84
N ARG A 9 12.24 -6.73 -10.59
CA ARG A 9 11.64 -5.67 -11.41
C ARG A 9 11.89 -5.89 -12.91
N GLY A 10 10.83 -5.78 -13.70
CA GLY A 10 10.86 -5.97 -15.14
C GLY A 10 10.85 -7.43 -15.60
N LYS A 11 11.04 -8.42 -14.72
CA LYS A 11 10.89 -9.85 -15.07
C LYS A 11 9.41 -10.24 -15.17
N LEU A 12 9.11 -11.23 -16.01
CA LEU A 12 7.76 -11.81 -16.07
C LEU A 12 7.43 -12.47 -14.74
N LEU A 13 6.21 -12.29 -14.24
CA LEU A 13 5.81 -12.87 -12.96
C LEU A 13 5.94 -14.41 -12.97
N GLU A 14 5.68 -15.05 -14.09
CA GLU A 14 5.76 -16.51 -14.28
C GLU A 14 7.19 -17.06 -14.22
N THR A 15 8.21 -16.20 -14.38
CA THR A 15 9.62 -16.61 -14.30
C THR A 15 10.25 -16.32 -12.94
N ILE A 16 9.47 -15.77 -12.01
CA ILE A 16 9.92 -15.47 -10.66
C ILE A 16 9.70 -16.70 -9.78
N PRO A 17 10.68 -17.06 -8.92
CA PRO A 17 10.51 -18.17 -7.98
C PRO A 17 9.27 -18.01 -7.10
N HIS A 18 8.55 -19.11 -6.87
CA HIS A 18 7.31 -19.11 -6.08
C HIS A 18 7.53 -18.57 -4.67
N ASP A 19 8.64 -18.90 -4.02
CA ASP A 19 8.97 -18.43 -2.66
C ASP A 19 9.07 -16.90 -2.59
N TYR A 20 9.60 -16.27 -3.64
CA TYR A 20 9.65 -14.82 -3.72
C TYR A 20 8.26 -14.23 -3.93
N LEU A 21 7.42 -14.88 -4.75
CA LEU A 21 6.05 -14.45 -4.97
C LEU A 21 5.18 -14.57 -3.70
N LEU A 22 5.39 -15.62 -2.89
CA LEU A 22 4.78 -15.77 -1.56
C LEU A 22 5.23 -14.65 -0.64
N TRP A 23 6.54 -14.41 -0.54
CA TRP A 23 7.09 -13.30 0.24
C TRP A 23 6.48 -11.95 -0.16
N VAL A 24 6.29 -11.71 -1.46
CA VAL A 24 5.66 -10.50 -1.99
C VAL A 24 4.22 -10.36 -1.48
N LEU A 25 3.43 -11.43 -1.46
CA LEU A 25 2.05 -11.38 -0.94
C LEU A 25 1.99 -11.08 0.56
N ASP A 26 2.94 -11.59 1.33
CA ASP A 26 2.98 -11.49 2.79
C ASP A 26 3.61 -10.19 3.31
N ASN A 27 4.54 -9.60 2.56
CA ASN A 27 5.35 -8.48 3.03
C ASN A 27 5.07 -7.16 2.31
N CYS A 28 4.30 -7.16 1.22
CA CYS A 28 3.98 -5.95 0.46
C CYS A 28 2.49 -5.58 0.58
N ASP A 29 2.16 -4.72 1.55
CA ASP A 29 0.78 -4.29 1.77
C ASP A 29 0.21 -3.46 0.61
N ASN A 30 1.07 -2.68 -0.07
CA ASN A 30 0.68 -1.74 -1.14
C ASN A 30 0.76 -2.34 -2.56
N LEU A 31 0.60 -3.65 -2.72
CA LEU A 31 0.48 -4.28 -4.04
C LEU A 31 -0.77 -3.80 -4.78
N SER A 32 -0.60 -3.39 -6.04
CA SER A 32 -1.77 -3.10 -6.87
C SER A 32 -2.63 -4.36 -7.04
N PRO A 33 -3.97 -4.22 -7.11
CA PRO A 33 -4.87 -5.37 -7.23
C PRO A 33 -4.52 -6.28 -8.42
N THR A 34 -4.12 -5.69 -9.55
CA THR A 34 -3.71 -6.42 -10.74
C THR A 34 -2.49 -7.31 -10.51
N VAL A 35 -1.46 -6.80 -9.83
CA VAL A 35 -0.26 -7.60 -9.54
C VAL A 35 -0.60 -8.70 -8.53
N ARG A 36 -1.35 -8.38 -7.47
CA ARG A 36 -1.77 -9.35 -6.46
C ARG A 36 -2.53 -10.52 -7.08
N ASN A 37 -3.53 -10.22 -7.92
CA ASN A 37 -4.34 -11.23 -8.59
C ASN A 37 -3.50 -12.14 -9.50
N GLU A 38 -2.57 -11.56 -10.25
CA GLU A 38 -1.72 -12.32 -11.16
C GLU A 38 -0.72 -13.21 -10.39
N VAL A 39 -0.17 -12.71 -9.28
CA VAL A 39 0.70 -13.51 -8.40
C VAL A 39 -0.07 -14.68 -7.78
N GLN A 40 -1.29 -14.45 -7.27
CA GLN A 40 -2.15 -15.51 -6.73
C GLN A 40 -2.54 -16.54 -7.79
N ARG A 41 -2.81 -16.09 -9.03
CA ARG A 41 -3.08 -16.97 -10.18
C ARG A 41 -1.90 -17.90 -10.46
N ILE A 42 -0.67 -17.35 -10.51
CA ILE A 42 0.55 -18.12 -10.79
C ILE A 42 0.81 -19.14 -9.69
N LEU A 43 0.62 -18.75 -8.42
CA LEU A 43 0.81 -19.64 -7.28
C LEU A 43 -0.31 -20.69 -7.13
N GLY A 44 -1.35 -20.66 -7.97
CA GLY A 44 -2.47 -21.58 -7.87
C GLY A 44 -3.27 -21.44 -6.56
N ILE A 45 -3.11 -20.32 -5.87
CA ILE A 45 -3.87 -20.00 -4.66
C ILE A 45 -5.28 -19.62 -5.15
N GLY A 46 -6.14 -20.63 -5.26
CA GLY A 46 -7.48 -20.51 -5.82
C GLY A 46 -8.20 -19.32 -5.22
N ARG A 47 -8.79 -18.47 -6.08
CA ARG A 47 -9.42 -17.17 -5.78
C ARG A 47 -9.75 -17.03 -4.30
N HIS A 48 -8.75 -16.65 -3.50
CA HIS A 48 -9.01 -16.14 -2.18
C HIS A 48 -9.70 -14.83 -2.50
N SER A 49 -11.00 -14.76 -2.24
CA SER A 49 -11.75 -13.52 -2.25
C SER A 49 -10.98 -12.58 -1.35
N TYR A 50 -10.09 -11.77 -1.95
CA TYR A 50 -9.32 -10.77 -1.26
C TYR A 50 -10.35 -9.77 -0.79
N THR A 51 -10.83 -10.02 0.42
CA THR A 51 -11.53 -9.03 1.20
C THR A 51 -10.38 -8.15 1.66
N PRO A 52 -10.23 -6.92 1.14
CA PRO A 52 -9.23 -6.02 1.69
C PRO A 52 -9.40 -6.04 3.21
N PRO A 53 -8.30 -6.14 3.98
CA PRO A 53 -8.39 -6.08 5.43
C PRO A 53 -9.28 -4.90 5.77
N GLN A 54 -10.40 -5.15 6.47
CA GLN A 54 -11.28 -4.06 6.85
C GLN A 54 -10.44 -3.16 7.73
N THR A 55 -10.03 -2.03 7.17
CA THR A 55 -9.27 -1.05 7.91
C THR A 55 -10.18 -0.62 9.05
N PRO A 56 -9.76 -0.75 10.33
CA PRO A 56 -10.58 -0.32 11.45
C PRO A 56 -11.10 1.09 11.18
N LEU A 57 -12.37 1.35 11.51
CA LEU A 57 -12.99 2.64 11.22
C LEU A 57 -12.13 3.82 11.71
N ALA A 58 -11.49 3.66 12.87
CA ALA A 58 -10.56 4.65 13.40
C ALA A 58 -9.35 4.90 12.45
N VAL A 59 -8.72 3.85 11.93
CA VAL A 59 -7.60 3.95 10.99
C VAL A 59 -8.05 4.57 9.66
N SER A 60 -9.27 4.24 9.18
CA SER A 60 -9.79 4.80 7.94
C SER A 60 -10.16 6.28 8.08
N THR A 61 -10.67 6.70 9.25
CA THR A 61 -10.90 8.10 9.59
C THR A 61 -9.60 8.90 9.60
N VAL A 62 -8.52 8.38 10.22
CA VAL A 62 -7.20 9.03 10.21
C VAL A 62 -6.65 9.17 8.79
N ASN A 63 -6.83 8.15 7.94
CA ASN A 63 -6.40 8.20 6.55
C ASN A 63 -7.22 9.19 5.70
N GLU A 64 -8.51 9.36 5.96
CA GLU A 64 -9.32 10.40 5.32
C GLU A 64 -8.89 11.81 5.76
N TRP A 65 -8.69 12.02 7.07
CA TRP A 65 -8.15 13.26 7.61
C TRP A 65 -6.83 13.64 6.95
N TYR A 66 -5.89 12.69 6.88
CA TYR A 66 -4.59 12.90 6.26
C TYR A 66 -4.71 13.27 4.79
N ARG A 67 -5.54 12.56 4.01
CA ARG A 67 -5.70 12.87 2.57
C ARG A 67 -6.22 14.28 2.32
N ARG A 68 -7.10 14.79 3.18
CA ARG A 68 -7.62 16.16 3.09
C ARG A 68 -6.51 17.17 3.37
N LEU A 69 -5.84 17.06 4.50
CA LEU A 69 -4.79 18.00 4.89
C LEU A 69 -3.56 17.93 3.99
N ALA A 70 -3.19 16.73 3.52
CA ALA A 70 -2.10 16.56 2.58
C ALA A 70 -2.37 17.29 1.26
N ARG A 71 -3.63 17.33 0.79
CA ARG A 71 -3.99 18.08 -0.42
C ARG A 71 -3.97 19.59 -0.18
N GLU A 72 -4.46 20.03 0.98
CA GLU A 72 -4.52 21.45 1.36
C GLU A 72 -3.12 22.04 1.60
N PHE A 73 -2.25 21.30 2.28
CA PHE A 73 -0.93 21.78 2.70
C PHE A 73 0.22 21.24 1.84
N HIS A 74 -0.07 20.59 0.70
CA HIS A 74 0.98 20.10 -0.20
C HIS A 74 1.82 21.27 -0.72
N PRO A 75 3.17 21.20 -0.69
CA PRO A 75 4.03 22.25 -1.24
C PRO A 75 3.71 22.55 -2.72
N ASP A 76 3.48 21.52 -3.52
CA ASP A 76 3.16 21.66 -4.95
C ASP A 76 1.77 22.27 -5.23
N LEU A 77 0.91 22.36 -4.22
CA LEU A 77 -0.44 22.94 -4.31
C LEU A 77 -0.55 24.28 -3.57
N GLY A 78 0.58 24.92 -3.26
CA GLY A 78 0.63 26.22 -2.58
C GLY A 78 0.69 26.14 -1.05
N GLY A 79 0.79 24.93 -0.49
CA GLY A 79 1.11 24.72 0.92
C GLY A 79 2.60 24.88 1.21
N SER A 80 3.04 24.39 2.37
CA SER A 80 4.45 24.50 2.79
C SER A 80 5.02 23.17 3.24
N HIS A 81 6.34 23.02 3.08
CA HIS A 81 7.05 21.82 3.51
C HIS A 81 6.91 21.60 5.03
N GLU A 82 6.95 22.66 5.83
CA GLU A 82 6.78 22.58 7.29
C GLU A 82 5.35 22.19 7.69
N ALA A 83 4.32 22.72 7.01
CA ALA A 83 2.95 22.29 7.25
C ALA A 83 2.76 20.81 6.89
N MET A 84 3.32 20.35 5.78
CA MET A 84 3.25 18.95 5.37
C MET A 84 3.96 18.02 6.38
N LYS A 85 5.11 18.44 6.95
CA LYS A 85 5.77 17.69 8.05
C LYS A 85 4.87 17.56 9.27
N ALA A 86 4.16 18.62 9.66
CA ALA A 86 3.22 18.59 10.77
C ALA A 86 2.04 17.63 10.50
N VAL A 87 1.49 17.63 9.28
CA VAL A 87 0.44 16.71 8.84
C VAL A 87 0.91 15.25 8.90
N ASN A 88 2.12 14.96 8.40
CA ASN A 88 2.73 13.64 8.48
C ASN A 88 2.90 13.19 9.94
N ARG A 89 3.44 14.06 10.80
CA ARG A 89 3.65 13.75 12.21
C ARG A 89 2.33 13.52 12.95
N GLY A 90 1.31 14.31 12.65
CA GLY A 90 -0.02 14.14 13.21
C GLY A 90 -0.65 12.80 12.82
N ARG A 91 -0.49 12.37 11.56
CA ARG A 91 -0.94 11.06 11.10
C ARG A 91 -0.27 9.92 11.86
N GLU A 92 1.06 9.98 12.03
CA GLU A 92 1.81 8.97 12.79
C GLU A 92 1.27 8.82 14.21
N LEU A 93 1.15 9.93 14.94
CA LEU A 93 0.66 9.96 16.32
C LEU A 93 -0.77 9.42 16.42
N MET A 94 -1.66 9.82 15.50
CA MET A 94 -3.03 9.31 15.50
C MET A 94 -3.11 7.82 15.18
N LEU A 95 -2.24 7.30 14.30
CA LEU A 95 -2.16 5.86 14.04
C LEU A 95 -1.63 5.08 15.25
N GLU A 96 -0.73 5.65 16.05
CA GLU A 96 -0.29 5.04 17.31
C GLU A 96 -1.43 4.94 18.33
N LEU A 97 -2.35 5.91 18.36
CA LEU A 97 -3.48 5.94 19.30
C LEU A 97 -4.61 4.96 18.96
N VAL A 98 -4.73 4.55 17.70
CA VAL A 98 -5.84 3.72 17.20
C VAL A 98 -5.43 2.28 16.86
N LYS A 99 -4.19 1.91 17.21
CA LYS A 99 -3.71 0.53 17.21
C LYS A 99 -4.24 -0.22 18.43
#